data_AF-A0A5A8DWE2-F1
#
_entry.id   AF-A0A5A8DWE2-F1
#
_cell.length_a   1.000
_cell.length_b   1.000
_cell.length_c   1.000
_cell.angle_alpha   90.00
_cell.angle_beta   90.00
_cell.angle_gamma   90.00
#
_symmetry.space_group_name_H-M   'P 1'
#
loop_
_entity.id
_entity.type
_entity.pdbx_description
1 polymer ?
#
loop_
_entity_poly.entity_id
_entity_poly.type
_entity_poly.pdbx_seq_one_letter_code
_entity_poly.pdbx_strand_id
1 'polypeptide(L)'
;MASVTSSWSVRTPGGRYDVMFRHNTFTGRRTLWLDNRVIFQSGLRYRLIGSVGFVLADGSPALVTICAGPRLELVYELVVNGERVPHGDPAKGTMWSFTLQDGPDAGPGGKAESGGSGAAAASGARAGPDGAAPGEVETAPPLTSCDTAGCRVEVEFDHSTYDVLVNRRVVSAEAEFLEEGEGSAFTVPLFGGQTCQVLAKVGPKGTCVPELVYQGERVPSVEEQGADAAETSEALLVASGVRAT
;
A
#
# COMPACT_ATOMS: atom_id res chain seq x y z
N MET A 1 13.42 14.33 13.38
CA MET A 1 14.19 14.10 12.15
C MET A 1 13.40 14.70 11.00
N ALA A 2 14.04 15.40 10.06
CA ALA A 2 13.35 15.91 8.87
C ALA A 2 12.82 14.74 8.03
N SER A 3 11.60 14.84 7.48
CA SER A 3 10.91 13.69 6.87
C SER A 3 11.70 13.12 5.69
N VAL A 4 11.76 11.80 5.65
CA VAL A 4 12.32 11.00 4.54
C VAL A 4 11.23 10.92 3.49
N THR A 5 11.60 11.03 2.22
CA THR A 5 10.65 10.97 1.10
C THR A 5 10.51 9.55 0.57
N SER A 6 11.58 8.76 0.62
CA SER A 6 11.58 7.37 0.17
C SER A 6 12.69 6.56 0.84
N SER A 7 12.49 5.26 1.00
CA SER A 7 13.50 4.31 1.46
C SER A 7 13.50 3.04 0.63
N TRP A 8 14.66 2.38 0.62
CA TRP A 8 14.87 1.07 0.02
C TRP A 8 15.81 0.22 0.88
N SER A 9 15.58 -1.09 0.91
CA SER A 9 16.48 -2.10 1.44
C SER A 9 16.89 -3.00 0.30
N VAL A 10 18.15 -2.91 -0.09
CA VAL A 10 18.72 -3.68 -1.20
C VAL A 10 19.48 -4.86 -0.63
N ARG A 11 19.29 -6.07 -1.19
CA ARG A 11 20.20 -7.19 -0.96
C ARG A 11 21.03 -7.42 -2.21
N THR A 12 22.35 -7.41 -2.05
CA THR A 12 23.33 -7.74 -3.09
C THR A 12 24.24 -8.85 -2.55
N PRO A 13 25.13 -9.43 -3.37
CA PRO A 13 26.14 -10.38 -2.90
C PRO A 13 27.04 -9.82 -1.79
N GLY A 14 27.23 -8.48 -1.73
CA GLY A 14 28.03 -7.82 -0.70
C GLY A 14 27.32 -7.56 0.62
N GLY A 15 26.00 -7.76 0.70
CA GLY A 15 25.23 -7.63 1.93
C GLY A 15 23.87 -6.96 1.74
N ARG A 16 23.32 -6.46 2.85
CA ARG A 16 22.11 -5.63 2.87
C ARG A 16 22.51 -4.17 3.00
N TYR A 17 21.88 -3.31 2.23
CA TYR A 17 22.06 -1.86 2.24
C TYR A 17 20.74 -1.14 2.45
N ASP A 18 20.72 -0.17 3.35
CA ASP A 18 19.56 0.70 3.57
C ASP A 18 19.80 2.07 2.92
N VAL A 19 19.02 2.35 1.87
CA VAL A 19 19.08 3.59 1.10
C VAL A 19 17.91 4.46 1.52
N MET A 20 18.18 5.69 1.94
CA MET A 20 17.13 6.65 2.26
C MET A 20 17.30 7.89 1.39
N PHE A 21 16.20 8.46 0.95
CA PHE A 21 16.19 9.63 0.10
C PHE A 21 15.21 10.67 0.61
N ARG A 22 15.66 11.92 0.66
CA ARG A 22 14.83 13.08 0.96
C ARG A 22 14.89 14.04 -0.20
N HIS A 23 13.72 14.49 -0.61
CA HIS A 23 13.54 15.52 -1.61
C HIS A 23 12.66 16.63 -1.06
N ASN A 24 13.23 17.81 -0.90
CA ASN A 24 12.47 19.01 -0.56
C ASN A 24 11.97 19.65 -1.85
N THR A 25 10.68 19.53 -2.15
CA THR A 25 10.07 20.00 -3.41
C THR A 25 10.04 21.52 -3.55
N PHE A 26 10.08 22.27 -2.43
CA PHE A 26 10.15 23.73 -2.46
C PHE A 26 11.53 24.25 -2.90
N THR A 27 12.61 23.59 -2.47
CA THR A 27 13.99 24.00 -2.76
C THR A 27 14.70 23.11 -3.79
N GLY A 28 14.05 22.04 -4.25
CA GLY A 28 14.66 20.94 -5.00
C GLY A 28 15.87 20.28 -4.33
N ARG A 29 16.09 20.54 -3.03
CA ARG A 29 17.23 19.98 -2.30
C ARG A 29 17.04 18.48 -2.14
N ARG A 30 18.09 17.73 -2.46
CA ARG A 30 18.15 16.27 -2.35
C ARG A 30 19.15 15.87 -1.28
N THR A 31 18.83 14.85 -0.50
CA THR A 31 19.75 14.24 0.47
C THR A 31 19.59 12.73 0.37
N LEU A 32 20.70 12.03 0.21
CA LEU A 32 20.75 10.57 0.09
C LEU A 32 21.58 10.04 1.26
N TRP A 33 21.04 9.04 1.95
CA TRP A 33 21.75 8.27 2.96
C TRP A 33 21.92 6.83 2.49
N LEU A 34 23.08 6.26 2.83
CA LEU A 34 23.36 4.83 2.73
C LEU A 34 23.81 4.36 4.11
N ASP A 35 23.13 3.37 4.66
CA ASP A 35 23.37 2.81 6.00
C ASP A 35 23.49 3.93 7.06
N ASN A 36 22.52 4.85 7.04
CA ASN A 36 22.42 6.00 7.94
C ASN A 36 23.55 7.05 7.81
N ARG A 37 24.37 6.97 6.76
CA ARG A 37 25.41 7.98 6.44
C ARG A 37 25.01 8.80 5.23
N VAL A 38 25.09 10.13 5.34
CA VAL A 38 24.86 11.02 4.19
C VAL A 38 25.97 10.79 3.18
N ILE A 39 25.61 10.30 1.99
CA ILE A 39 26.54 10.10 0.87
C ILE A 39 26.36 11.15 -0.22
N PHE A 40 25.23 11.86 -0.21
CA PHE A 40 24.99 12.96 -1.14
C PHE A 40 24.07 14.01 -0.52
N GLN A 41 24.41 15.27 -0.76
CA GLN A 41 23.56 16.40 -0.42
C GLN A 41 23.72 17.49 -1.49
N SER A 42 22.59 18.04 -1.94
CA SER A 42 22.62 19.14 -2.90
C SER A 42 22.30 20.50 -2.27
N GLY A 43 22.68 21.56 -2.98
CA GLY A 43 22.13 22.89 -2.77
C GLY A 43 20.71 23.03 -3.34
N LEU A 44 20.31 24.27 -3.61
CA LEU A 44 19.07 24.64 -4.29
C LEU A 44 19.05 24.04 -5.71
N ARG A 45 17.91 23.49 -6.12
CA ARG A 45 17.66 23.05 -7.49
C ARG A 45 16.26 23.48 -7.94
N TYR A 46 16.17 24.06 -9.12
CA TYR A 46 14.88 24.42 -9.72
C TYR A 46 14.20 23.23 -10.42
N ARG A 47 14.97 22.22 -10.85
CA ARG A 47 14.43 21.01 -11.49
C ARG A 47 14.18 19.92 -10.44
N LEU A 48 12.92 19.52 -10.29
CA LEU A 48 12.50 18.48 -9.35
C LEU A 48 12.77 17.06 -9.89
N ILE A 49 12.55 16.85 -11.18
CA ILE A 49 12.79 15.59 -11.90
C ILE A 49 14.29 15.40 -12.19
N GLY A 50 14.75 14.16 -12.26
CA GLY A 50 16.11 13.80 -12.66
C GLY A 50 16.64 12.65 -11.82
N SER A 51 17.95 12.48 -11.75
CA SER A 51 18.54 11.34 -11.05
C SER A 51 19.72 11.72 -10.16
N VAL A 52 20.07 10.82 -9.25
CA VAL A 52 21.24 10.88 -8.37
C VAL A 52 21.93 9.52 -8.42
N GLY A 53 23.08 9.46 -9.09
CA GLY A 53 23.91 8.26 -9.16
C GLY A 53 24.84 8.15 -7.97
N PHE A 54 25.06 6.92 -7.50
CA PHE A 54 25.96 6.58 -6.41
C PHE A 54 26.44 5.14 -6.55
N VAL A 55 27.32 4.70 -5.66
CA VAL A 55 27.87 3.34 -5.66
C VAL A 55 27.67 2.76 -4.26
N LEU A 56 27.21 1.50 -4.18
CA LEU A 56 27.09 0.76 -2.92
C LEU A 56 28.47 0.35 -2.40
N ALA A 57 28.57 -0.07 -1.13
CA ALA A 57 29.87 -0.41 -0.54
C ALA A 57 30.54 -1.64 -1.20
N ASP A 58 29.75 -2.50 -1.86
CA ASP A 58 30.24 -3.65 -2.63
C ASP A 58 30.66 -3.30 -4.07
N GLY A 59 30.59 -2.02 -4.45
CA GLY A 59 30.93 -1.55 -5.79
C GLY A 59 29.77 -1.59 -6.80
N SER A 60 28.59 -2.07 -6.42
CA SER A 60 27.41 -2.09 -7.29
C SER A 60 26.97 -0.66 -7.63
N PRO A 61 26.86 -0.26 -8.92
CA PRO A 61 26.29 1.02 -9.31
C PRO A 61 24.80 1.11 -8.94
N ALA A 62 24.41 2.27 -8.41
CA ALA A 62 23.05 2.56 -8.00
C ALA A 62 22.59 3.95 -8.46
N LEU A 63 21.29 4.11 -8.67
CA LEU A 63 20.68 5.33 -9.18
C LEU A 63 19.32 5.55 -8.53
N VAL A 64 19.14 6.67 -7.84
CA VAL A 64 17.79 7.15 -7.49
C VAL A 64 17.29 8.03 -8.63
N THR A 65 16.14 7.66 -9.20
CA THR A 65 15.47 8.40 -10.27
C THR A 65 14.21 9.06 -9.71
N ILE A 66 13.95 10.29 -10.13
CA ILE A 66 12.78 11.08 -9.75
C ILE A 66 12.06 11.39 -11.04
N CYS A 67 10.86 10.86 -11.22
CA CYS A 67 10.02 11.05 -12.40
C CYS A 67 8.72 11.77 -12.01
N ALA A 68 8.07 12.40 -12.99
CA ALA A 68 6.68 12.79 -12.84
C ALA A 68 5.79 11.59 -13.16
N GLY A 69 4.88 11.28 -12.24
CA GLY A 69 3.80 10.33 -12.47
C GLY A 69 2.64 10.94 -13.27
N PRO A 70 1.65 10.11 -13.64
CA PRO A 70 0.53 10.50 -14.49
C PRO A 70 -0.36 11.60 -13.90
N ARG A 71 -0.36 11.80 -12.58
CA ARG A 71 -1.13 12.85 -11.88
C ARG A 71 -0.23 13.98 -11.37
N LEU A 72 0.94 14.16 -11.99
CA LEU A 72 1.96 15.16 -11.64
C LEU A 72 2.60 14.96 -10.26
N GLU A 73 2.42 13.78 -9.66
CA GLU A 73 3.12 13.34 -8.47
C GLU A 73 4.60 13.06 -8.77
N LEU A 74 5.46 13.15 -7.75
CA LEU A 74 6.86 12.76 -7.90
C LEU A 74 7.02 11.31 -7.48
N VAL A 75 7.45 10.48 -8.42
CA VAL A 75 7.74 9.05 -8.22
C VAL A 75 9.25 8.90 -8.04
N TYR A 76 9.65 8.09 -7.06
CA TYR A 76 11.04 7.83 -6.74
C TYR A 76 11.35 6.36 -7.01
N GLU A 77 12.35 6.08 -7.84
CA GLU A 77 12.75 4.71 -8.15
C GLU A 77 14.22 4.51 -7.79
N LEU A 78 14.55 3.44 -7.09
CA LEU A 78 15.94 3.00 -6.94
C LEU A 78 16.24 1.94 -8.00
N VAL A 79 17.35 2.10 -8.70
CA VAL A 79 17.89 1.11 -9.65
C VAL A 79 19.27 0.70 -9.15
N VAL A 80 19.54 -0.59 -9.02
CA VAL A 80 20.84 -1.15 -8.64
C VAL A 80 21.25 -2.17 -9.69
N ASN A 81 22.46 -2.04 -10.24
CA ASN A 81 22.94 -2.91 -11.34
C ASN A 81 22.01 -2.96 -12.56
N GLY A 82 21.26 -1.89 -12.82
CA GLY A 82 20.29 -1.83 -13.91
C GLY A 82 18.93 -2.44 -13.60
N GLU A 83 18.75 -3.05 -12.43
CA GLU A 83 17.48 -3.60 -11.98
C GLU A 83 16.78 -2.65 -11.02
N ARG A 84 15.46 -2.50 -11.18
CA ARG A 84 14.64 -1.72 -10.26
C ARG A 84 14.54 -2.44 -8.93
N VAL A 85 14.92 -1.75 -7.87
CA VAL A 85 14.69 -2.21 -6.50
C VAL A 85 13.28 -1.76 -6.12
N PRO A 86 12.38 -2.70 -5.78
CA PRO A 86 11.09 -2.32 -5.21
C PRO A 86 11.32 -1.46 -3.98
N HIS A 87 10.40 -0.51 -3.71
CA HIS A 87 10.46 0.28 -2.49
C HIS A 87 10.71 -0.64 -1.29
N GLY A 88 11.75 -0.29 -0.53
CA GLY A 88 12.12 -1.05 0.65
C GLY A 88 11.59 -0.33 1.87
N ASP A 89 10.49 -0.88 2.35
CA ASP A 89 10.01 -0.95 3.71
C ASP A 89 10.48 0.16 4.69
N PRO A 90 9.83 1.33 4.71
CA PRO A 90 9.78 2.16 5.91
C PRO A 90 8.69 1.60 6.84
N ALA A 91 8.98 0.48 7.48
CA ALA A 91 8.09 -0.35 8.30
C ALA A 91 7.05 -1.15 7.50
N LYS A 92 7.08 -2.49 7.71
CA LYS A 92 6.20 -3.46 7.09
C LYS A 92 4.81 -2.88 6.91
N GLY A 93 4.29 -2.97 5.69
CA GLY A 93 2.86 -2.82 5.47
C GLY A 93 2.11 -3.62 6.53
N THR A 94 1.05 -3.04 7.09
CA THR A 94 0.31 -3.75 8.12
C THR A 94 -0.50 -4.83 7.44
N MET A 95 -0.27 -6.08 7.85
CA MET A 95 -0.93 -7.24 7.28
C MET A 95 -1.99 -7.77 8.25
N TRP A 96 -3.15 -8.06 7.70
CA TRP A 96 -4.24 -8.75 8.38
C TRP A 96 -4.57 -10.03 7.63
N SER A 97 -4.93 -11.06 8.38
CA SER A 97 -5.38 -12.33 7.84
C SER A 97 -6.63 -12.74 8.59
N PHE A 98 -7.73 -12.94 7.88
CA PHE A 98 -8.99 -13.40 8.45
C PHE A 98 -9.72 -14.31 7.47
N THR A 99 -10.77 -14.98 7.95
CA THR A 99 -11.60 -15.86 7.14
C THR A 99 -12.92 -15.17 6.86
N LEU A 100 -13.36 -15.16 5.60
CA LEU A 100 -14.67 -14.64 5.24
C LEU A 100 -15.76 -15.46 5.91
N GLN A 101 -16.60 -14.77 6.66
CA GLN A 101 -17.84 -15.33 7.18
C GLN A 101 -18.89 -15.37 6.08
N ASP A 102 -19.75 -16.38 6.11
CA ASP A 102 -20.97 -16.42 5.31
C ASP A 102 -21.70 -15.09 5.48
N GLY A 103 -22.01 -14.43 4.35
CA GLY A 103 -22.87 -13.26 4.38
C GLY A 103 -24.18 -13.62 5.08
N PRO A 104 -24.82 -12.67 5.78
CA PRO A 104 -26.14 -12.91 6.34
C PRO A 104 -27.04 -13.42 5.21
N ASP A 105 -27.48 -14.66 5.37
CA ASP A 105 -28.30 -15.47 4.47
C ASP A 105 -29.01 -14.58 3.43
N ALA A 106 -28.49 -14.56 2.20
CA ALA A 106 -29.19 -13.99 1.07
C ALA A 106 -30.41 -14.89 0.85
N GLY A 107 -31.47 -14.60 1.60
CA GLY A 107 -32.69 -15.39 1.62
C GLY A 107 -33.21 -15.63 0.21
N PRO A 108 -33.87 -16.78 -0.03
CA PRO A 108 -34.25 -17.18 -1.38
C PRO A 108 -35.29 -16.22 -1.97
N GLY A 109 -34.91 -15.51 -3.03
CA GLY A 109 -35.83 -15.10 -4.09
C GLY A 109 -36.74 -13.91 -3.82
N GLY A 110 -36.17 -12.70 -3.77
CA GLY A 110 -36.90 -11.49 -4.17
C GLY A 110 -36.99 -11.42 -5.70
N LYS A 111 -38.17 -11.70 -6.26
CA LYS A 111 -38.45 -11.64 -7.70
C LYS A 111 -38.00 -10.29 -8.30
N ALA A 112 -37.32 -10.39 -9.43
CA ALA A 112 -37.12 -9.29 -10.36
C ALA A 112 -38.48 -8.69 -10.78
N GLU A 113 -38.69 -7.41 -10.50
CA GLU A 113 -39.72 -6.62 -11.17
C GLU A 113 -39.07 -5.87 -12.34
N SER A 114 -39.25 -6.44 -13.52
CA SER A 114 -39.06 -5.78 -14.80
C SER A 114 -40.21 -4.79 -15.02
N GLY A 115 -39.96 -3.50 -14.77
CA GLY A 115 -40.83 -2.40 -15.17
C GLY A 115 -40.22 -1.63 -16.33
N GLY A 116 -40.58 -1.99 -17.55
CA GLY A 116 -40.21 -1.24 -18.75
C GLY A 116 -41.14 -0.05 -19.01
N SER A 117 -40.59 0.99 -19.64
CA SER A 117 -41.17 1.95 -20.61
C SER A 117 -40.39 3.27 -20.45
N GLY A 118 -39.74 3.89 -21.44
CA GLY A 118 -39.95 3.94 -22.88
C GLY A 118 -40.10 5.42 -23.27
N ALA A 119 -39.14 6.00 -24.00
CA ALA A 119 -39.34 7.10 -24.97
C ALA A 119 -38.02 7.55 -25.60
N ALA A 120 -38.06 7.71 -26.92
CA ALA A 120 -36.99 8.10 -27.82
C ALA A 120 -36.91 9.62 -28.00
N ALA A 121 -35.74 10.14 -28.38
CA ALA A 121 -35.60 11.21 -29.39
C ALA A 121 -34.15 11.29 -29.89
N ALA A 122 -34.01 11.67 -31.15
CA ALA A 122 -32.86 11.46 -32.00
C ALA A 122 -31.96 12.69 -32.20
N SER A 123 -30.85 12.44 -32.90
CA SER A 123 -30.13 13.30 -33.86
C SER A 123 -28.97 14.17 -33.33
N GLY A 124 -27.80 13.97 -33.97
CA GLY A 124 -26.78 15.01 -34.08
C GLY A 124 -25.35 14.50 -34.24
N ALA A 125 -24.97 14.09 -35.46
CA ALA A 125 -23.60 13.75 -35.82
C ALA A 125 -22.69 14.99 -35.89
N ARG A 126 -21.43 14.85 -35.47
CA ARG A 126 -20.28 15.56 -36.05
C ARG A 126 -18.96 14.83 -35.77
N ALA A 127 -18.22 14.56 -36.83
CA ALA A 127 -16.87 13.99 -36.83
C ALA A 127 -15.80 15.10 -36.83
N GLY A 128 -14.64 14.82 -36.23
CA GLY A 128 -13.40 15.59 -36.37
C GLY A 128 -12.42 15.41 -35.20
N PRO A 129 -11.09 15.46 -35.42
CA PRO A 129 -10.22 14.32 -35.08
C PRO A 129 -9.13 14.60 -34.02
N ASP A 130 -8.46 13.50 -33.63
CA ASP A 130 -7.11 13.38 -33.06
C ASP A 130 -6.78 14.07 -31.73
N GLY A 131 -6.81 13.26 -30.66
CA GLY A 131 -6.14 13.53 -29.40
C GLY A 131 -5.88 12.20 -28.68
N ALA A 132 -4.63 11.78 -28.65
CA ALA A 132 -4.16 10.52 -28.07
C ALA A 132 -4.71 10.29 -26.65
N ALA A 133 -5.33 9.13 -26.45
CA ALA A 133 -5.91 8.71 -25.19
C ALA A 133 -4.84 8.55 -24.09
N PRO A 134 -5.13 8.95 -22.83
CA PRO A 134 -4.32 8.56 -21.69
C PRO A 134 -4.43 7.04 -21.54
N GLY A 135 -3.29 6.37 -21.44
CA GLY A 135 -3.23 4.93 -21.22
C GLY A 135 -4.06 4.54 -20.00
N GLU A 136 -5.05 3.68 -20.22
CA GLU A 136 -5.83 3.05 -19.17
C GLU A 136 -4.86 2.41 -18.18
N VAL A 137 -4.96 2.81 -16.91
CA VAL A 137 -4.41 2.03 -15.81
C VAL A 137 -5.11 0.69 -15.90
N GLU A 138 -4.37 -0.36 -16.25
CA GLU A 138 -4.85 -1.73 -16.31
C GLU A 138 -5.40 -2.08 -14.92
N THR A 139 -6.70 -1.88 -14.77
CA THR A 139 -7.41 -2.11 -13.52
C THR A 139 -7.46 -3.61 -13.40
N ALA A 140 -6.80 -4.16 -12.38
CA ALA A 140 -6.80 -5.60 -12.15
C ALA A 140 -8.25 -6.11 -12.21
N PRO A 141 -8.51 -7.22 -12.93
CA PRO A 141 -9.87 -7.72 -13.09
C PRO A 141 -10.51 -7.93 -11.71
N PRO A 142 -11.83 -7.66 -11.56
CA PRO A 142 -12.51 -7.85 -10.29
C PRO A 142 -12.27 -9.29 -9.82
N LEU A 143 -12.01 -9.43 -8.52
CA LEU A 143 -11.80 -10.71 -7.84
C LEU A 143 -13.05 -11.58 -8.01
N THR A 144 -13.10 -12.34 -9.11
CA THR A 144 -14.29 -13.05 -9.57
C THR A 144 -14.04 -14.55 -9.45
N SER A 145 -14.89 -15.22 -8.67
CA SER A 145 -14.96 -16.66 -8.42
C SER A 145 -13.95 -17.25 -7.43
N CYS A 146 -14.18 -17.02 -6.15
CA CYS A 146 -14.02 -18.09 -5.17
C CYS A 146 -15.28 -18.15 -4.31
N ASP A 147 -15.70 -19.36 -3.94
CA ASP A 147 -16.81 -19.58 -3.00
C ASP A 147 -16.48 -18.82 -1.70
N THR A 148 -17.40 -17.95 -1.29
CA THR A 148 -17.11 -16.82 -0.39
C THR A 148 -17.02 -17.23 1.08
N ALA A 149 -17.44 -18.44 1.43
CA ALA A 149 -17.46 -18.96 2.78
C ALA A 149 -16.14 -19.67 3.10
N GLY A 150 -15.49 -19.31 4.21
CA GLY A 150 -14.29 -20.03 4.65
C GLY A 150 -13.01 -19.72 3.88
N CYS A 151 -13.07 -18.81 2.88
CA CYS A 151 -11.88 -18.33 2.19
C CYS A 151 -11.03 -17.46 3.12
N ARG A 152 -9.74 -17.78 3.20
CA ARG A 152 -8.76 -16.93 3.88
C ARG A 152 -8.44 -15.73 3.00
N VAL A 153 -8.51 -14.55 3.59
CA VAL A 153 -8.19 -13.27 2.95
C VAL A 153 -7.03 -12.63 3.68
N GLU A 154 -6.02 -12.24 2.92
CA GLU A 154 -4.89 -11.43 3.38
C GLU A 154 -5.10 -10.00 2.87
N VAL A 155 -5.17 -9.03 3.77
CA VAL A 155 -5.19 -7.61 3.43
C VAL A 155 -3.89 -6.99 3.90
N GLU A 156 -3.24 -6.22 3.04
CA GLU A 156 -2.01 -5.51 3.34
C GLU A 156 -2.18 -4.04 3.00
N PHE A 157 -1.82 -3.17 3.93
CA PHE A 157 -1.73 -1.73 3.70
C PHE A 157 -0.27 -1.32 3.63
N ASP A 158 0.19 -0.85 2.47
CA ASP A 158 1.56 -0.40 2.27
C ASP A 158 1.71 1.03 2.81
N HIS A 159 2.54 1.20 3.84
CA HIS A 159 2.73 2.51 4.50
C HIS A 159 3.48 3.52 3.62
N SER A 160 4.14 3.05 2.56
CA SER A 160 4.95 3.86 1.66
C SER A 160 4.17 4.34 0.45
N THR A 161 3.34 3.47 -0.15
CA THR A 161 2.54 3.81 -1.32
C THR A 161 1.10 4.19 -0.98
N TYR A 162 0.64 3.89 0.24
CA TYR A 162 -0.77 3.95 0.63
C TYR A 162 -1.67 3.04 -0.21
N ASP A 163 -1.09 2.04 -0.89
CA ASP A 163 -1.85 1.03 -1.60
C ASP A 163 -2.45 0.01 -0.62
N VAL A 164 -3.62 -0.49 -0.98
CA VAL A 164 -4.20 -1.66 -0.34
C VAL A 164 -4.05 -2.85 -1.27
N LEU A 165 -3.52 -3.95 -0.73
CA LEU A 165 -3.42 -5.21 -1.42
C LEU A 165 -4.38 -6.22 -0.78
N VAL A 166 -5.05 -7.00 -1.61
CA VAL A 166 -5.84 -8.16 -1.20
C VAL A 166 -5.23 -9.40 -1.84
N ASN A 167 -4.85 -10.39 -1.04
CA ASN A 167 -4.14 -11.59 -1.46
C ASN A 167 -2.94 -11.26 -2.38
N ARG A 168 -2.14 -10.27 -1.96
CA ARG A 168 -0.94 -9.75 -2.66
C ARG A 168 -1.20 -9.12 -4.03
N ARG A 169 -2.44 -8.71 -4.32
CA ARG A 169 -2.78 -7.94 -5.52
C ARG A 169 -3.26 -6.56 -5.11
N VAL A 170 -2.71 -5.53 -5.74
CA VAL A 170 -3.19 -4.15 -5.56
C VAL A 170 -4.65 -4.09 -6.00
N VAL A 171 -5.51 -3.56 -5.14
CA VAL A 171 -6.93 -3.36 -5.45
C VAL A 171 -7.24 -1.87 -5.51
N SER A 172 -8.23 -1.52 -6.34
CA SER A 172 -8.77 -0.17 -6.36
C SER A 172 -9.59 0.04 -5.09
N ALA A 173 -9.03 0.77 -4.12
CA ALA A 173 -9.74 1.17 -2.91
C ALA A 173 -10.19 2.62 -3.04
N GLU A 174 -11.45 2.90 -2.67
CA GLU A 174 -11.96 4.27 -2.61
C GLU A 174 -11.52 4.90 -1.29
N ALA A 175 -10.74 5.99 -1.37
CA ALA A 175 -10.25 6.70 -0.20
C ALA A 175 -11.16 7.90 0.12
N GLU A 176 -11.73 7.90 1.31
CA GLU A 176 -12.44 9.03 1.90
C GLU A 176 -11.57 9.69 2.97
N PHE A 177 -11.38 11.00 2.89
CA PHE A 177 -10.73 11.75 3.95
C PHE A 177 -11.71 11.96 5.08
N LEU A 178 -11.35 11.48 6.27
CA LEU A 178 -12.11 11.72 7.49
C LEU A 178 -11.89 13.17 7.96
N GLU A 179 -12.66 13.63 8.94
CA GLU A 179 -12.57 14.99 9.46
C GLU A 179 -11.13 15.36 9.86
N GLU A 180 -10.84 16.67 9.88
CA GLU A 180 -9.49 17.22 10.02
C GLU A 180 -8.71 16.60 11.21
N GLY A 181 -7.82 15.65 10.90
CA GLY A 181 -6.95 14.97 11.87
C GLY A 181 -7.26 13.48 12.11
N GLU A 182 -8.36 12.93 11.57
CA GLU A 182 -8.74 11.53 11.80
C GLU A 182 -8.12 10.54 10.81
N GLY A 183 -7.69 11.02 9.64
CA GLY A 183 -6.97 10.23 8.64
C GLY A 183 -7.79 9.91 7.39
N SER A 184 -7.59 8.72 6.83
CA SER A 184 -8.26 8.27 5.61
C SER A 184 -8.90 6.89 5.79
N ALA A 185 -10.11 6.72 5.26
CA ALA A 185 -10.80 5.43 5.20
C ALA A 185 -10.77 4.90 3.76
N PHE A 186 -10.24 3.69 3.58
CA PHE A 186 -10.17 3.01 2.30
C PHE A 186 -11.24 1.91 2.27
N THR A 187 -12.21 2.01 1.37
CA THR A 187 -13.18 0.95 1.13
C THR A 187 -12.60 -0.07 0.15
N VAL A 188 -12.45 -1.31 0.63
CA VAL A 188 -11.72 -2.37 -0.06
C VAL A 188 -12.71 -3.46 -0.48
N PRO A 189 -12.90 -3.69 -1.79
CA PRO A 189 -13.78 -4.76 -2.25
C PRO A 189 -13.16 -6.14 -1.97
N LEU A 190 -13.96 -7.02 -1.39
CA LEU A 190 -13.63 -8.43 -1.16
C LEU A 190 -14.45 -9.33 -2.09
N PHE A 191 -14.20 -10.63 -2.01
CA PHE A 191 -14.98 -11.63 -2.73
C PHE A 191 -16.45 -11.63 -2.29
N GLY A 192 -17.38 -11.96 -3.19
CA GLY A 192 -18.80 -12.10 -2.84
C GLY A 192 -19.57 -10.79 -2.65
N GLY A 193 -19.02 -9.66 -3.09
CA GLY A 193 -19.62 -8.34 -2.86
C GLY A 193 -19.49 -7.85 -1.41
N GLN A 194 -18.74 -8.56 -0.57
CA GLN A 194 -18.35 -8.08 0.75
C GLN A 194 -17.29 -6.98 0.61
N THR A 195 -17.15 -6.17 1.65
CA THR A 195 -16.16 -5.09 1.72
C THR A 195 -15.54 -5.05 3.11
N CYS A 196 -14.28 -4.63 3.19
CA CYS A 196 -13.67 -4.19 4.44
C CYS A 196 -13.21 -2.73 4.33
N GLN A 197 -12.89 -2.13 5.47
CA GLN A 197 -12.35 -0.78 5.54
C GLN A 197 -10.95 -0.81 6.14
N VAL A 198 -9.99 -0.16 5.49
CA VAL A 198 -8.69 0.16 6.11
C VAL A 198 -8.74 1.61 6.57
N LEU A 199 -8.58 1.85 7.87
CA LEU A 199 -8.58 3.17 8.48
C LEU A 199 -7.13 3.58 8.77
N ALA A 200 -6.56 4.45 7.95
CA ALA A 200 -5.22 5.00 8.14
C ALA A 200 -5.28 6.23 9.06
N LYS A 201 -5.13 6.01 10.38
CA LYS A 201 -5.22 7.07 11.39
C LYS A 201 -3.87 7.72 11.65
N VAL A 202 -3.88 8.98 12.10
CA VAL A 202 -2.67 9.68 12.55
C VAL A 202 -2.42 9.36 14.03
N GLY A 203 -1.43 8.52 14.28
CA GLY A 203 -0.97 8.17 15.61
C GLY A 203 -0.09 9.23 16.29
N PRO A 204 0.32 8.97 17.54
CA PRO A 204 1.22 9.84 18.29
C PRO A 204 2.51 10.13 17.50
N LYS A 205 2.94 11.39 17.48
CA LYS A 205 4.11 11.87 16.70
C LYS A 205 3.91 11.87 15.18
N GLY A 206 2.67 11.80 14.70
CA GLY A 206 2.35 11.89 13.28
C GLY A 206 2.64 10.61 12.49
N THR A 207 2.69 9.46 13.16
CA THR A 207 2.86 8.15 12.51
C THR A 207 1.55 7.68 11.90
N CYS A 208 1.57 6.95 10.78
CA CYS A 208 0.37 6.28 10.27
C CYS A 208 0.13 5.01 11.10
N VAL A 209 -1.08 4.85 11.63
CA VAL A 209 -1.52 3.67 12.37
C VAL A 209 -2.73 3.12 11.64
N PRO A 210 -2.56 2.15 10.73
CA PRO A 210 -3.68 1.63 9.98
C PRO A 210 -4.42 0.57 10.81
N GLU A 211 -5.75 0.53 10.67
CA GLU A 211 -6.63 -0.45 11.31
C GLU A 211 -7.53 -1.08 10.25
N LEU A 212 -7.71 -2.40 10.29
CA LEU A 212 -8.67 -3.08 9.44
C LEU A 212 -9.98 -3.29 10.18
N VAL A 213 -11.08 -2.90 9.56
CA VAL A 213 -12.45 -3.13 10.03
C VAL A 213 -13.17 -4.02 9.01
N TYR A 214 -13.68 -5.15 9.47
CA TYR A 214 -14.47 -6.08 8.67
C TYR A 214 -15.81 -6.34 9.38
N GLN A 215 -16.93 -6.15 8.67
CA GLN A 215 -18.29 -6.28 9.22
C GLN A 215 -18.54 -5.44 10.50
N GLY A 216 -17.87 -4.28 10.62
CA GLY A 216 -17.99 -3.40 11.79
C GLY A 216 -17.10 -3.78 12.98
N GLU A 217 -16.33 -4.87 12.88
CA GLU A 217 -15.39 -5.29 13.91
C GLU A 217 -13.93 -5.06 13.50
N ARG A 218 -13.09 -4.69 14.47
CA ARG A 218 -11.64 -4.52 14.27
C ARG A 218 -10.97 -5.88 14.13
N VAL A 219 -10.24 -6.07 13.03
CA VAL A 219 -9.41 -7.25 12.80
C VAL A 219 -7.99 -6.97 13.34
N PRO A 220 -7.47 -7.77 14.29
CA PRO A 220 -6.11 -7.59 14.79
C PRO A 220 -5.08 -7.93 13.71
N SER A 221 -3.98 -7.18 13.66
CA SER A 221 -2.92 -7.44 12.68
C SER A 221 -2.24 -8.78 12.97
N VAL A 222 -1.57 -9.36 11.96
CA VAL A 222 -0.80 -10.60 12.12
C VAL A 222 0.29 -10.44 13.20
N GLU A 223 0.83 -9.24 13.35
CA GLU A 223 1.82 -8.93 14.38
C GLU A 223 1.22 -8.93 15.79
N GLU A 224 0.00 -8.39 15.95
CA GLU A 224 -0.74 -8.43 17.22
C GLU A 224 -1.14 -9.88 17.59
N GLN A 225 -1.59 -10.67 16.61
CA GLN A 225 -1.97 -12.07 16.82
C GLN A 225 -0.78 -12.94 17.26
N GLY A 226 0.42 -12.66 16.73
CA GLY A 226 1.64 -13.38 17.10
C GLY A 226 2.16 -13.04 18.51
N ALA A 227 1.90 -11.82 18.98
CA ALA A 227 2.29 -11.40 20.33
C ALA A 227 1.43 -12.08 21.42
N ASP A 228 0.12 -12.19 21.21
CA ASP A 228 -0.80 -12.82 22.15
C ASP A 228 -0.50 -14.33 22.31
N ALA A 229 -0.21 -15.02 21.21
CA ALA A 229 0.17 -16.44 21.22
C ALA A 229 1.50 -16.72 21.96
N ALA A 230 2.45 -15.79 21.93
CA ALA A 230 3.70 -15.90 22.69
C ALA A 230 3.47 -15.73 24.20
N GLU A 231 2.58 -14.82 24.59
CA GLU A 231 2.22 -14.59 26.00
C GLU A 231 1.48 -15.78 26.61
N THR A 232 0.59 -16.43 25.85
CA THR A 232 -0.08 -17.66 26.30
C THR A 232 0.88 -18.85 26.44
N SER A 233 1.94 -18.90 25.63
CA SER A 233 2.96 -19.96 25.66
C SER A 233 3.87 -19.86 26.88
N GLU A 234 4.24 -18.64 27.30
CA GLU A 234 5.02 -18.43 28.53
C GLU A 234 4.18 -18.70 29.80
N ALA A 235 2.89 -18.34 29.80
CA ALA A 235 2.00 -18.65 30.91
C ALA A 235 1.83 -20.18 31.12
N LEU A 236 1.80 -20.96 30.03
CA LEU A 236 1.67 -22.42 30.10
C LEU A 236 2.98 -23.11 30.56
N LEU A 237 4.14 -22.57 30.19
CA LEU A 237 5.45 -23.06 30.64
C LEU A 237 5.70 -22.80 32.14
N VAL A 238 5.25 -21.65 32.66
CA VAL A 238 5.34 -21.34 34.09
C VAL A 238 4.37 -22.21 34.92
N ALA A 239 3.20 -22.56 34.38
CA ALA A 239 2.26 -23.48 35.02
C ALA A 239 2.72 -24.96 35.02
N SER A 240 3.65 -25.35 34.13
CA SER A 240 4.08 -26.74 33.95
C SER A 240 5.24 -27.18 34.84
N GLY A 241 5.82 -26.28 35.65
CA GLY A 241 6.74 -26.67 36.73
C GLY A 241 8.03 -27.40 36.31
N VAL A 242 8.45 -27.32 35.05
CA VAL A 242 9.69 -27.96 34.59
C VAL A 242 10.88 -27.05 34.92
N ARG A 243 11.44 -27.22 36.12
CA ARG A 243 12.80 -26.75 36.41
C ARG A 243 13.78 -27.66 35.68
N ALA A 244 14.43 -27.15 34.64
CA ALA A 244 15.65 -27.75 34.12
C ALA A 244 16.75 -27.61 35.18
N THR A 245 17.18 -28.75 35.74
CA THR A 245 18.47 -28.88 36.44
C THR A 245 19.58 -29.11 35.44
#